data_AF-A0A955KMF4-F1
#
_entry.id   AF-A0A955KMF4-F1
#
_cell.length_a   1.000
_cell.length_b   1.000
_cell.length_c   1.000
_cell.angle_alpha   90.00
_cell.angle_beta   90.00
_cell.angle_gamma   90.00
#
_symmetry.space_group_name_H-M   'P 1'
#
loop_
_entity.id
_entity.type
_entity.pdbx_description
1 polymer ?
#
loop_
_entity_poly.entity_id
_entity_poly.type
_entity_poly.pdbx_seq_one_letter_code
_entity_poly.pdbx_strand_id
1 'polypeptide(L)'
;TFTMLPGSSAAFAAHQTAAFGDIIWSGTSTTTDPVYAYSTLSGTQWYAQVDGTGTVDDAWIKDSNACYSAGGGLTATSSVDGGNNTCWTFPGGAVSGGANNWYSAGWTQYDTITIDATNIDEVLTDFPVYVDLADLSSNFWSTTPSSAGLVGTDIRVTTDDGSPVELARELVFASSTAQTGELWFKANTIASTTDTVFRIYYNGTTTGDYLVDETYGTNAVWTNGFEAVYHFNEDPGVAGAGGIVDSTGNGNDGTDNGSMTSADKVAGKTGYAFDFDGSNDYVNFTDIDYSSAPLTMSAWGKTTSTGVQRLINKGETVQAANILTTSGSVEYQVDNYTGTYVSYSTTVHRNGFWHYYSLSTDVSNMYTYLDGVQIASDTHDNSWVTNNDPWVVGTIGTGEFWNGQIDEVRIASSTRSDAWVKAEYYNQATSTDFYTV
;
A
#
# COMPACT_ATOMS: atom_id res chain seq x y z
N THR A 1 -26.28 11.85 33.42
CA THR A 1 -24.85 11.53 33.50
C THR A 1 -24.59 10.20 32.83
N PHE A 2 -23.70 10.17 31.83
CA PHE A 2 -23.21 8.95 31.17
C PHE A 2 -21.81 8.64 31.70
N THR A 3 -21.56 7.38 32.05
CA THR A 3 -20.31 6.98 32.72
C THR A 3 -19.65 5.83 31.98
N MET A 4 -18.35 5.96 31.72
CA MET A 4 -17.50 4.90 31.17
C MET A 4 -16.40 4.57 32.18
N LEU A 5 -16.19 3.28 32.40
CA LEU A 5 -15.19 2.74 33.33
C LEU A 5 -13.94 2.29 32.55
N PRO A 6 -12.78 2.11 33.23
CA PRO A 6 -11.56 1.62 32.59
C PRO A 6 -11.81 0.35 31.74
N GLY A 7 -11.16 0.27 30.58
CA GLY A 7 -11.30 -0.83 29.63
C GLY A 7 -12.63 -0.84 28.84
N SER A 8 -13.44 0.21 28.92
CA SER A 8 -14.69 0.33 28.16
C SER A 8 -14.47 1.06 26.83
N SER A 9 -15.21 0.66 25.79
CA SER A 9 -15.22 1.33 24.49
C SER A 9 -16.63 1.71 24.05
N ALA A 10 -16.78 2.86 23.40
CA ALA A 10 -18.03 3.31 22.77
C ALA A 10 -17.76 3.81 21.34
N ALA A 11 -18.51 3.23 20.40
CA ALA A 11 -18.53 3.70 19.01
C ALA A 11 -19.78 4.55 18.78
N PHE A 12 -19.62 5.68 18.09
CA PHE A 12 -20.69 6.62 17.75
C PHE A 12 -20.87 6.69 16.25
N ALA A 13 -22.12 6.69 15.79
CA ALA A 13 -22.41 6.76 14.37
C ALA A 13 -21.82 8.03 13.75
N ALA A 14 -21.09 7.87 12.66
CA ALA A 14 -20.50 8.98 11.90
C ALA A 14 -21.56 10.02 11.50
N HIS A 15 -21.21 11.31 11.60
CA HIS A 15 -22.08 12.46 11.37
C HIS A 15 -23.32 12.56 12.28
N GLN A 16 -23.47 11.71 13.29
CA GLN A 16 -24.58 11.80 14.24
C GLN A 16 -24.17 12.55 15.50
N THR A 17 -25.14 13.25 16.08
CA THR A 17 -24.98 13.93 17.37
C THR A 17 -25.38 13.00 18.51
N ALA A 18 -24.41 12.71 19.39
CA ALA A 18 -24.66 12.06 20.67
C ALA A 18 -24.79 13.13 21.76
N ALA A 19 -26.01 13.25 22.31
CA ALA A 19 -26.33 14.24 23.33
C ALA A 19 -26.26 13.64 24.76
N PHE A 20 -25.59 14.34 25.66
CA PHE A 20 -25.39 13.95 27.05
C PHE A 20 -25.75 15.09 27.99
N GLY A 21 -26.36 14.75 29.13
CA GLY A 21 -26.51 15.69 30.25
C GLY A 21 -25.15 16.02 30.87
N ASP A 22 -24.56 15.06 31.58
CA ASP A 22 -23.17 15.13 32.06
C ASP A 22 -22.41 13.90 31.56
N ILE A 23 -21.08 13.97 31.45
CA ILE A 23 -20.23 12.82 31.17
C ILE A 23 -19.15 12.62 32.25
N ILE A 24 -18.87 11.36 32.58
CA ILE A 24 -17.73 10.94 33.40
C ILE A 24 -17.04 9.78 32.69
N TRP A 25 -15.93 10.06 32.03
CA TRP A 25 -15.09 9.06 31.39
C TRP A 25 -13.76 9.02 32.13
N SER A 26 -13.51 7.92 32.83
CA SER A 26 -12.36 7.80 33.73
C SER A 26 -11.68 6.47 33.46
N GLY A 27 -10.62 6.49 32.65
CA GLY A 27 -9.73 5.34 32.47
C GLY A 27 -8.74 5.18 33.62
N THR A 28 -7.66 4.46 33.38
CA THR A 28 -6.51 4.38 34.30
C THR A 28 -5.23 4.83 33.59
N SER A 29 -4.42 5.64 34.27
CA SER A 29 -3.07 6.04 33.83
C SER A 29 -2.07 4.90 33.58
N THR A 30 -2.41 3.66 33.95
CA THR A 30 -1.67 2.45 33.58
C THR A 30 -2.15 1.94 32.22
N THR A 31 -1.22 1.69 31.30
CA THR A 31 -1.39 1.40 29.86
C THR A 31 -2.24 0.16 29.50
N THR A 32 -2.94 -0.47 30.46
CA THR A 32 -3.68 -1.71 30.22
C THR A 32 -5.17 -1.48 29.93
N ASP A 33 -5.79 -0.40 30.42
CA ASP A 33 -7.26 -0.25 30.40
C ASP A 33 -7.77 1.19 30.15
N PRO A 34 -7.40 1.89 29.06
CA PRO A 34 -7.98 3.20 28.75
C PRO A 34 -9.46 3.09 28.35
N VAL A 35 -10.18 4.22 28.40
CA VAL A 35 -11.53 4.36 27.84
C VAL A 35 -11.45 4.81 26.38
N TYR A 36 -12.15 4.14 25.45
CA TYR A 36 -12.15 4.51 24.03
C TYR A 36 -13.49 5.12 23.59
N ALA A 37 -13.45 6.27 22.90
CA ALA A 37 -14.62 6.88 22.25
C ALA A 37 -14.29 7.28 20.80
N TYR A 38 -14.97 6.69 19.83
CA TYR A 38 -14.62 6.83 18.41
C TYR A 38 -15.82 6.81 17.47
N SER A 39 -15.64 7.27 16.23
CA SER A 39 -16.64 7.18 15.16
C SER A 39 -16.72 5.77 14.58
N THR A 40 -17.91 5.32 14.16
CA THR A 40 -18.09 4.05 13.44
C THR A 40 -17.47 4.05 12.04
N LEU A 41 -17.08 5.20 11.50
CA LEU A 41 -16.38 5.35 10.23
C LEU A 41 -15.13 6.20 10.44
N SER A 42 -13.95 5.63 10.22
CA SER A 42 -12.70 6.35 10.48
C SER A 42 -12.51 7.54 9.53
N GLY A 43 -11.91 8.63 10.02
CA GLY A 43 -11.74 9.88 9.29
C GLY A 43 -12.99 10.75 9.24
N THR A 44 -14.13 10.24 9.74
CA THR A 44 -15.41 10.95 9.74
C THR A 44 -15.89 11.24 11.15
N GLN A 45 -16.12 12.51 11.46
CA GLN A 45 -16.42 12.91 12.84
C GLN A 45 -17.84 12.51 13.28
N TRP A 46 -17.98 12.08 14.54
CA TRP A 46 -19.25 12.10 15.30
C TRP A 46 -19.35 13.41 16.12
N TYR A 47 -20.55 13.85 16.46
CA TYR A 47 -20.74 15.12 17.18
C TYR A 47 -21.06 14.89 18.66
N ALA A 48 -20.19 15.37 19.54
CA ALA A 48 -20.37 15.36 20.99
C ALA A 48 -21.13 16.61 21.44
N GLN A 49 -22.32 16.43 22.00
CA GLN A 49 -23.08 17.51 22.65
C GLN A 49 -23.25 17.18 24.14
N VAL A 50 -22.51 17.87 25.00
CA VAL A 50 -22.65 17.75 26.46
C VAL A 50 -23.23 19.05 27.01
N ASP A 51 -24.45 19.02 27.54
CA ASP A 51 -25.15 20.24 28.00
C ASP A 51 -24.74 20.65 29.44
N GLY A 52 -24.19 19.72 30.22
CA GLY A 52 -23.75 19.87 31.59
C GLY A 52 -22.22 19.80 31.72
N THR A 53 -21.74 19.14 32.77
CA THR A 53 -20.30 19.02 33.06
C THR A 53 -19.68 17.78 32.43
N GLY A 54 -18.41 17.87 32.03
CA GLY A 54 -17.64 16.75 31.50
C GLY A 54 -16.32 16.56 32.24
N THR A 55 -16.16 15.40 32.87
CA THR A 55 -14.87 14.91 33.36
C THR A 55 -14.40 13.81 32.43
N VAL A 56 -13.35 14.06 31.68
CA VAL A 56 -12.72 13.08 30.79
C VAL A 56 -11.26 12.97 31.22
N ASP A 57 -10.87 11.79 31.71
CA ASP A 57 -9.54 11.49 32.23
C ASP A 57 -9.09 10.11 31.78
N ASP A 58 -7.81 9.97 31.40
CA ASP A 58 -7.22 8.73 30.88
C ASP A 58 -8.06 8.07 29.75
N ALA A 59 -8.60 8.87 28.83
CA ALA A 59 -9.41 8.43 27.69
C ALA A 59 -8.68 8.60 26.35
N TRP A 60 -9.02 7.76 25.37
CA TRP A 60 -8.60 7.90 23.98
C TRP A 60 -9.80 8.29 23.14
N ILE A 61 -9.76 9.49 22.55
CA ILE A 61 -10.87 10.06 21.77
C ILE A 61 -10.43 10.16 20.32
N LYS A 62 -11.24 9.71 19.35
CA LYS A 62 -10.94 9.84 17.92
C LYS A 62 -12.18 10.23 17.12
N ASP A 63 -11.96 10.93 16.02
CA ASP A 63 -12.99 11.28 15.03
C ASP A 63 -14.19 11.97 15.73
N SER A 64 -13.96 12.92 16.63
CA SER A 64 -15.01 13.58 17.43
C SER A 64 -15.02 15.09 17.28
N ASN A 65 -16.20 15.69 17.22
CA ASN A 65 -16.36 17.14 17.25
C ASN A 65 -17.24 17.56 18.44
N ALA A 66 -16.62 18.20 19.43
CA ALA A 66 -17.24 18.63 20.67
C ALA A 66 -17.71 20.10 20.67
N CYS A 67 -17.68 20.79 19.51
CA CYS A 67 -18.04 22.21 19.45
C CYS A 67 -19.50 22.50 19.85
N TYR A 68 -20.34 21.47 19.85
CA TYR A 68 -21.76 21.54 20.22
C TYR A 68 -22.00 21.50 21.73
N SER A 69 -20.97 21.27 22.55
CA SER A 69 -21.10 21.16 24.01
C SER A 69 -21.23 22.54 24.70
N ALA A 70 -21.86 22.56 25.87
CA ALA A 70 -22.04 23.75 26.70
C ALA A 70 -20.66 24.29 27.16
N GLY A 71 -20.21 25.37 26.52
CA GLY A 71 -18.87 25.93 26.69
C GLY A 71 -18.03 25.98 25.42
N GLY A 72 -18.53 25.44 24.30
CA GLY A 72 -17.87 25.47 22.99
C GLY A 72 -16.79 24.41 22.79
N GLY A 73 -16.69 23.43 23.70
CA GLY A 73 -15.73 22.33 23.63
C GLY A 73 -15.67 21.52 24.92
N LEU A 74 -14.84 20.48 24.92
CA LEU A 74 -14.59 19.62 26.08
C LEU A 74 -13.10 19.55 26.40
N THR A 75 -12.77 19.35 27.68
CA THR A 75 -11.39 19.14 28.14
C THR A 75 -11.22 17.69 28.57
N ALA A 76 -10.24 17.00 27.99
CA ALA A 76 -9.88 15.63 28.29
C ALA A 76 -8.52 15.63 28.99
N THR A 77 -8.53 15.69 30.32
CA THR A 77 -7.32 15.71 31.16
C THR A 77 -6.63 14.35 31.08
N SER A 78 -5.30 14.30 31.17
CA SER A 78 -4.48 13.07 31.07
C SER A 78 -4.87 12.10 29.92
N SER A 79 -5.53 12.60 28.89
CA SER A 79 -6.16 11.80 27.84
C SER A 79 -5.36 11.91 26.55
N VAL A 80 -5.55 10.95 25.66
CA VAL A 80 -4.87 10.84 24.39
C VAL A 80 -5.78 11.35 23.27
N ASP A 81 -5.23 12.22 22.44
CA ASP A 81 -5.83 12.60 21.17
C ASP A 81 -5.56 11.48 20.15
N GLY A 82 -6.61 10.72 19.82
CA GLY A 82 -6.59 9.66 18.82
C GLY A 82 -6.71 10.16 17.38
N GLY A 83 -6.76 11.49 17.18
CA GLY A 83 -6.77 12.12 15.87
C GLY A 83 -8.17 12.55 15.39
N ASN A 84 -8.18 13.51 14.47
CA ASN A 84 -9.39 14.08 13.86
C ASN A 84 -10.43 14.56 14.89
N ASN A 85 -9.97 15.26 15.93
CA ASN A 85 -10.81 15.82 16.96
C ASN A 85 -10.95 17.34 16.83
N THR A 86 -12.18 17.86 16.93
CA THR A 86 -12.49 19.30 16.86
C THR A 86 -13.09 19.78 18.20
N CYS A 87 -12.66 20.95 18.68
CA CYS A 87 -13.10 21.56 19.95
C CYS A 87 -12.87 20.67 21.18
N TRP A 88 -11.80 19.88 21.16
CA TRP A 88 -11.26 19.18 22.32
C TRP A 88 -9.98 19.86 22.81
N THR A 89 -9.78 19.86 24.14
CA THR A 89 -8.54 20.32 24.78
C THR A 89 -7.90 19.15 25.52
N PHE A 90 -6.67 18.80 25.15
CA PHE A 90 -5.85 17.78 25.81
C PHE A 90 -4.66 18.45 26.55
N PRO A 91 -4.03 17.79 27.55
CA PRO A 91 -2.82 18.29 28.20
C PRO A 91 -1.71 18.48 27.17
N GLY A 92 -1.19 19.71 27.03
CA GLY A 92 -0.13 20.04 26.06
C GLY A 92 -0.30 21.37 25.31
N GLY A 93 -1.51 21.95 25.31
CA GLY A 93 -1.76 23.31 24.82
C GLY A 93 -1.98 23.44 23.30
N ALA A 94 -3.26 23.62 22.93
CA ALA A 94 -3.84 24.17 21.68
C ALA A 94 -3.44 23.57 20.32
N VAL A 95 -4.28 22.74 19.67
CA VAL A 95 -5.50 22.98 18.83
C VAL A 95 -5.21 23.26 17.34
N SER A 96 -5.81 22.41 16.49
CA SER A 96 -6.07 22.48 15.05
C SER A 96 -4.98 22.04 14.07
N GLY A 97 -5.34 21.06 13.22
CA GLY A 97 -4.55 20.53 12.11
C GLY A 97 -3.82 19.24 12.49
N GLY A 98 -4.11 18.15 11.79
CA GLY A 98 -3.66 16.81 12.15
C GLY A 98 -2.15 16.63 12.32
N ALA A 99 -1.77 15.82 13.30
CA ALA A 99 -0.53 15.02 13.35
C ALA A 99 -0.62 14.08 14.56
N ASN A 100 -0.66 12.77 14.32
CA ASN A 100 -0.50 11.76 15.37
C ASN A 100 0.96 11.84 15.86
N ASN A 101 1.20 12.41 17.05
CA ASN A 101 2.54 12.53 17.61
C ASN A 101 3.12 11.15 18.01
N TRP A 102 4.25 10.79 17.43
CA TRP A 102 5.06 9.61 17.75
C TRP A 102 5.45 9.52 19.24
N TYR A 103 5.24 8.36 19.87
CA TYR A 103 5.60 8.11 21.27
C TYR A 103 7.06 7.65 21.40
N SER A 104 7.96 8.56 21.75
CA SER A 104 9.42 8.31 21.71
C SER A 104 10.01 7.48 22.86
N ALA A 105 9.28 7.19 23.94
CA ALA A 105 9.90 6.61 25.16
C ALA A 105 10.32 5.13 25.04
N GLY A 106 9.75 4.38 24.08
CA GLY A 106 10.10 2.98 23.78
C GLY A 106 10.80 2.77 22.43
N TRP A 107 11.01 3.85 21.68
CA TRP A 107 11.46 3.81 20.30
C TRP A 107 12.64 4.76 20.08
N THR A 108 13.81 4.30 20.50
CA THR A 108 15.04 5.11 20.55
C THR A 108 16.06 4.72 19.49
N GLN A 109 15.95 3.53 18.91
CA GLN A 109 16.82 3.03 17.84
C GLN A 109 16.10 3.15 16.51
N TYR A 110 16.81 3.65 15.50
CA TYR A 110 16.30 3.76 14.15
C TYR A 110 17.45 3.80 13.15
N ASP A 111 17.12 3.44 11.91
CA ASP A 111 17.91 3.77 10.73
C ASP A 111 17.18 4.90 9.97
N THR A 112 17.92 5.70 9.21
CA THR A 112 17.38 6.87 8.50
C THR A 112 17.28 6.56 7.01
N ILE A 113 16.10 6.68 6.43
CA ILE A 113 15.93 6.55 4.98
C ILE A 113 15.87 7.94 4.38
N THR A 114 16.80 8.26 3.48
CA THR A 114 16.84 9.53 2.75
C THR A 114 16.59 9.27 1.28
N ILE A 115 15.46 9.73 0.76
CA ILE A 115 15.11 9.65 -0.66
C ILE A 115 15.73 10.86 -1.38
N ASP A 116 16.55 10.59 -2.38
CA ASP A 116 17.23 11.62 -3.17
C ASP A 116 16.23 12.32 -4.09
N ALA A 117 16.03 13.62 -3.87
CA ALA A 117 15.07 14.41 -4.65
C ALA A 117 15.43 14.53 -6.13
N THR A 118 16.68 14.27 -6.52
CA THR A 118 17.11 14.31 -7.93
C THR A 118 16.54 13.17 -8.77
N ASN A 119 16.04 12.11 -8.13
CA ASN A 119 15.36 10.99 -8.79
C ASN A 119 13.84 11.19 -8.86
N ILE A 120 13.32 12.27 -8.28
CA ILE A 120 11.90 12.58 -8.18
C ILE A 120 11.58 13.78 -9.08
N ASP A 121 10.79 13.57 -10.14
CA ASP A 121 10.55 14.62 -11.14
C ASP A 121 9.43 15.59 -10.75
N GLU A 122 8.54 15.19 -9.81
CA GLU A 122 7.50 16.04 -9.24
C GLU A 122 7.17 15.61 -7.80
N VAL A 123 6.50 16.47 -7.02
CA VAL A 123 6.07 16.08 -5.68
C VAL A 123 5.03 14.96 -5.78
N LEU A 124 5.34 13.80 -5.21
CA LEU A 124 4.42 12.68 -5.13
C LEU A 124 3.83 12.60 -3.72
N THR A 125 2.56 12.22 -3.62
CA THR A 125 1.81 12.12 -2.35
C THR A 125 1.27 10.71 -2.17
N ASP A 126 1.23 10.22 -0.94
CA ASP A 126 0.79 8.86 -0.60
C ASP A 126 1.49 7.81 -1.48
N PHE A 127 2.81 7.91 -1.61
CA PHE A 127 3.65 7.07 -2.46
C PHE A 127 4.18 5.86 -1.67
N PRO A 128 3.98 4.61 -2.15
CA PRO A 128 4.57 3.43 -1.54
C PRO A 128 6.08 3.36 -1.78
N VAL A 129 6.87 3.50 -0.71
CA VAL A 129 8.33 3.38 -0.75
C VAL A 129 8.73 1.96 -0.38
N TYR A 130 9.56 1.34 -1.23
CA TYR A 130 10.20 0.06 -0.99
C TYR A 130 11.45 0.25 -0.15
N VAL A 131 11.70 -0.68 0.76
CA VAL A 131 12.96 -0.79 1.51
C VAL A 131 13.39 -2.25 1.49
N ASP A 132 14.56 -2.51 0.89
CA ASP A 132 15.25 -3.79 1.08
C ASP A 132 15.81 -3.80 2.50
N LEU A 133 15.28 -4.68 3.36
CA LEU A 133 15.72 -4.76 4.75
C LEU A 133 17.19 -5.16 4.87
N ALA A 134 17.80 -5.75 3.82
CA ALA A 134 19.23 -6.03 3.79
C ALA A 134 20.09 -4.76 3.84
N ASP A 135 19.55 -3.61 3.42
CA ASP A 135 20.24 -2.32 3.49
C ASP A 135 20.26 -1.73 4.92
N LEU A 136 19.38 -2.22 5.80
CA LEU A 136 19.33 -1.74 7.18
C LEU A 136 20.57 -2.15 7.99
N SER A 137 20.85 -1.38 9.02
CA SER A 137 22.09 -1.47 9.77
C SER A 137 22.26 -2.81 10.47
N SER A 138 23.51 -3.18 10.77
CA SER A 138 23.77 -4.34 11.64
C SER A 138 23.13 -4.18 13.03
N ASN A 139 22.84 -2.95 13.46
CA ASN A 139 22.18 -2.68 14.73
C ASN A 139 20.71 -3.09 14.69
N PHE A 140 19.99 -2.81 13.60
CA PHE A 140 18.65 -3.34 13.33
C PHE A 140 18.65 -4.87 13.45
N TRP A 141 19.51 -5.56 12.70
CA TRP A 141 19.58 -7.02 12.69
C TRP A 141 19.96 -7.64 14.03
N SER A 142 20.73 -6.93 14.86
CA SER A 142 21.08 -7.36 16.22
C SER A 142 19.98 -7.09 17.25
N THR A 143 19.01 -6.22 16.93
CA THR A 143 17.95 -5.78 17.84
C THR A 143 16.61 -6.45 17.55
N THR A 144 16.20 -6.54 16.28
CA THR A 144 14.87 -7.04 15.89
C THR A 144 14.57 -8.42 16.49
N PRO A 145 13.32 -8.73 16.88
CA PRO A 145 13.00 -10.01 17.49
C PRO A 145 13.45 -11.17 16.60
N SER A 146 14.22 -12.11 17.17
CA SER A 146 14.79 -13.22 16.40
C SER A 146 13.89 -14.44 16.30
N SER A 147 12.75 -14.47 17.02
CA SER A 147 11.81 -15.59 16.97
C SER A 147 11.12 -15.65 15.60
N ALA A 148 10.99 -16.85 15.05
CA ALA A 148 10.27 -17.06 13.79
C ALA A 148 8.85 -16.47 13.88
N GLY A 149 8.48 -15.65 12.89
CA GLY A 149 7.21 -14.94 12.84
C GLY A 149 7.18 -13.58 13.55
N LEU A 150 8.27 -13.16 14.22
CA LEU A 150 8.37 -11.84 14.86
C LEU A 150 9.48 -10.95 14.28
N VAL A 151 10.34 -11.50 13.41
CA VAL A 151 11.41 -10.73 12.75
C VAL A 151 10.79 -9.57 11.99
N GLY A 152 11.27 -8.35 12.23
CA GLY A 152 10.80 -7.12 11.59
C GLY A 152 9.44 -6.59 12.08
N THR A 153 8.67 -7.33 12.87
CA THR A 153 7.34 -6.87 13.37
C THR A 153 7.45 -5.67 14.31
N ASP A 154 8.63 -5.44 14.86
CA ASP A 154 8.98 -4.26 15.63
C ASP A 154 9.29 -3.04 14.76
N ILE A 155 9.24 -3.13 13.43
CA ILE A 155 9.47 -1.97 12.57
C ILE A 155 8.33 -0.97 12.73
N ARG A 156 8.67 0.31 12.84
CA ARG A 156 7.76 1.45 12.82
C ARG A 156 8.37 2.55 11.96
N VAL A 157 7.59 3.14 11.06
CA VAL A 157 8.11 4.13 10.12
C VAL A 157 7.52 5.50 10.45
N THR A 158 8.35 6.54 10.51
CA THR A 158 7.87 7.91 10.75
C THR A 158 8.43 8.90 9.75
N THR A 159 7.76 10.06 9.63
CA THR A 159 8.37 11.28 9.11
C THR A 159 9.59 11.70 9.96
N ASP A 160 10.52 12.44 9.37
CA ASP A 160 11.71 13.00 10.06
C ASP A 160 11.53 14.49 10.45
N ASP A 161 10.30 14.96 10.68
CA ASP A 161 10.05 16.32 11.12
C ASP A 161 10.13 16.46 12.66
N GLY A 162 10.12 17.71 13.15
CA GLY A 162 10.24 18.02 14.58
C GLY A 162 9.14 17.42 15.47
N SER A 163 8.09 16.88 14.86
CA SER A 163 6.98 16.15 15.47
C SER A 163 6.68 14.90 14.63
N PRO A 164 7.48 13.82 14.77
CA PRO A 164 7.36 12.65 13.90
C PRO A 164 5.95 12.09 13.90
N VAL A 165 5.45 11.75 12.72
CA VAL A 165 4.16 11.10 12.49
C VAL A 165 4.41 9.70 11.95
N GLU A 166 3.78 8.71 12.57
CA GLU A 166 3.87 7.34 12.12
C GLU A 166 3.12 7.10 10.81
N LEU A 167 3.70 6.27 9.96
CA LEU A 167 3.23 5.94 8.62
C LEU A 167 2.83 4.47 8.53
N ALA A 168 1.84 4.19 7.69
CA ALA A 168 1.45 2.82 7.39
C ALA A 168 2.58 2.07 6.71
N ARG A 169 2.70 0.78 7.05
CA ARG A 169 3.70 -0.10 6.47
C ARG A 169 3.18 -1.52 6.26
N GLU A 170 3.80 -2.19 5.32
CA GLU A 170 3.64 -3.60 5.05
C GLU A 170 4.99 -4.28 5.18
N LEU A 171 5.07 -5.26 6.07
CA LEU A 171 6.22 -6.15 6.15
C LEU A 171 5.87 -7.42 5.37
N VAL A 172 6.38 -7.55 4.14
CA VAL A 172 6.08 -8.70 3.28
C VAL A 172 6.79 -9.94 3.82
N PHE A 173 8.08 -9.82 4.13
CA PHE A 173 8.83 -10.83 4.89
C PHE A 173 10.10 -10.26 5.51
N ALA A 174 10.63 -10.95 6.52
CA ALA A 174 11.98 -10.71 7.03
C ALA A 174 12.63 -11.99 7.55
N SER A 175 13.94 -12.09 7.38
CA SER A 175 14.76 -13.20 7.88
C SER A 175 15.99 -12.67 8.59
N SER A 176 16.04 -12.83 9.91
CA SER A 176 17.22 -12.47 10.73
C SER A 176 18.42 -13.38 10.47
N THR A 177 18.19 -14.58 9.92
CA THR A 177 19.25 -15.52 9.56
C THR A 177 19.93 -15.12 8.26
N ALA A 178 19.15 -14.74 7.24
CA ALA A 178 19.69 -14.29 5.97
C ALA A 178 20.00 -12.78 5.95
N GLN A 179 19.50 -12.02 6.94
CA GLN A 179 19.57 -10.57 7.02
C GLN A 179 19.04 -9.91 5.74
N THR A 180 17.82 -10.28 5.38
CA THR A 180 17.10 -9.78 4.21
C THR A 180 15.61 -9.74 4.50
N GLY A 181 14.88 -8.97 3.72
CA GLY A 181 13.45 -8.84 3.82
C GLY A 181 12.93 -7.70 2.96
N GLU A 182 11.63 -7.58 2.92
CA GLU A 182 10.93 -6.62 2.09
C GLU A 182 9.92 -5.86 2.93
N LEU A 183 10.04 -4.54 2.88
CA LEU A 183 9.22 -3.60 3.60
C LEU A 183 8.71 -2.54 2.62
N TRP A 184 7.43 -2.21 2.75
CA TRP A 184 6.81 -1.07 2.09
C TRP A 184 6.27 -0.11 3.14
N PHE A 185 6.38 1.20 2.90
CA PHE A 185 5.67 2.19 3.70
C PHE A 185 5.05 3.28 2.85
N LYS A 186 3.94 3.86 3.31
CA LYS A 186 3.28 4.96 2.60
C LYS A 186 3.88 6.29 3.01
N ALA A 187 4.72 6.86 2.15
CA ALA A 187 5.22 8.20 2.32
C ALA A 187 4.08 9.21 2.03
N ASN A 188 3.73 10.04 3.01
CA ASN A 188 2.72 11.10 2.83
C ASN A 188 3.10 12.03 1.67
N THR A 189 4.40 12.34 1.55
CA THR A 189 4.95 13.06 0.40
C THR A 189 6.41 12.71 0.19
N ILE A 190 6.85 12.72 -1.06
CA ILE A 190 8.26 12.75 -1.47
C ILE A 190 8.46 13.92 -2.43
N ALA A 191 9.50 14.71 -2.19
CA ALA A 191 9.73 15.98 -2.88
C ALA A 191 10.75 15.88 -4.02
N SER A 192 10.59 16.73 -5.03
CA SER A 192 11.47 16.82 -6.21
C SER A 192 12.56 17.89 -6.12
N THR A 193 12.67 18.59 -4.98
CA THR A 193 13.61 19.72 -4.82
C THR A 193 14.49 19.64 -3.58
N THR A 194 14.11 18.83 -2.60
CA THR A 194 14.86 18.60 -1.37
C THR A 194 14.67 17.17 -0.94
N ASP A 195 15.74 16.52 -0.49
CA ASP A 195 15.68 15.13 -0.05
C ASP A 195 14.60 14.95 1.02
N THR A 196 13.90 13.82 0.93
CA THR A 196 12.83 13.49 1.87
C THR A 196 13.34 12.44 2.83
N VAL A 197 13.22 12.70 4.13
CA VAL A 197 13.81 11.88 5.18
C VAL A 197 12.73 11.20 6.01
N PHE A 198 12.93 9.92 6.28
CA PHE A 198 12.10 9.08 7.14
C PHE A 198 12.96 8.33 8.16
N ARG A 199 12.32 7.84 9.22
CA ARG A 199 12.98 6.98 10.21
C ARG A 199 12.31 5.63 10.27
N ILE A 200 13.12 4.57 10.28
CA ILE A 200 12.69 3.20 10.52
C ILE A 200 13.13 2.84 11.94
N TYR A 201 12.21 2.96 12.89
CA TYR A 201 12.42 2.60 14.28
C TYR A 201 12.26 1.10 14.50
N TYR A 202 13.01 0.58 15.48
CA TYR A 202 12.97 -0.80 15.95
C TYR A 202 13.30 -0.86 17.44
N ASN A 203 12.84 -1.88 18.15
CA ASN A 203 12.97 -1.95 19.61
C ASN A 203 13.28 -3.35 20.19
N GLY A 204 13.19 -4.42 19.38
CA GLY A 204 13.50 -5.78 19.80
C GLY A 204 12.56 -6.41 20.82
N THR A 205 11.55 -5.67 21.30
CA THR A 205 10.68 -6.07 22.41
C THR A 205 9.22 -6.21 22.00
N THR A 206 8.87 -5.80 20.78
CA THR A 206 7.53 -5.95 20.22
C THR A 206 7.20 -7.44 20.00
N THR A 207 5.99 -7.85 20.39
CA THR A 207 5.55 -9.26 20.37
C THR A 207 4.44 -9.54 19.35
N GLY A 208 4.24 -8.66 18.37
CA GLY A 208 3.22 -8.79 17.35
C GLY A 208 3.30 -7.67 16.31
N ASP A 209 2.71 -7.92 15.15
CA ASP A 209 2.62 -6.94 14.07
C ASP A 209 1.29 -6.16 14.11
N TYR A 210 1.18 -5.10 13.31
CA TYR A 210 -0.09 -4.49 12.96
C TYR A 210 -1.02 -5.50 12.31
N LEU A 211 -2.31 -5.42 12.64
CA LEU A 211 -3.32 -6.12 11.84
C LEU A 211 -3.39 -5.47 10.46
N VAL A 212 -3.71 -6.26 9.43
CA VAL A 212 -3.68 -5.80 8.03
C VAL A 212 -4.60 -4.60 7.76
N ASP A 213 -5.70 -4.46 8.50
CA ASP A 213 -6.69 -3.38 8.39
C ASP A 213 -6.53 -2.26 9.43
N GLU A 214 -5.49 -2.31 10.27
CA GLU A 214 -5.18 -1.25 11.23
C GLU A 214 -4.65 0.01 10.55
N THR A 215 -4.66 1.13 11.28
CA THR A 215 -4.25 2.46 10.77
C THR A 215 -2.85 2.47 10.15
N TYR A 216 -1.93 1.64 10.65
CA TYR A 216 -0.56 1.53 10.15
C TYR A 216 -0.24 0.17 9.53
N GLY A 217 -1.26 -0.67 9.33
CA GLY A 217 -1.13 -1.99 8.71
C GLY A 217 -1.07 -1.95 7.19
N THR A 218 -0.89 -3.15 6.60
CA THR A 218 -0.67 -3.38 5.17
C THR A 218 -1.68 -2.67 4.26
N ASN A 219 -2.99 -2.82 4.51
CA ASN A 219 -4.01 -2.26 3.62
C ASN A 219 -3.94 -0.73 3.55
N ALA A 220 -3.45 -0.09 4.62
CA ALA A 220 -3.31 1.36 4.68
C ALA A 220 -2.14 1.88 3.82
N VAL A 221 -1.22 1.03 3.36
CA VAL A 221 -0.13 1.41 2.44
C VAL A 221 -0.67 1.69 1.05
N TRP A 222 -1.62 0.88 0.58
CA TRP A 222 -2.06 0.84 -0.81
C TRP A 222 -3.35 1.63 -1.09
N THR A 223 -3.69 2.59 -0.23
CA THR A 223 -4.95 3.34 -0.33
C THR A 223 -4.99 4.40 -1.44
N ASN A 224 -3.88 4.64 -2.15
CA ASN A 224 -3.80 5.62 -3.25
C ASN A 224 -4.33 5.01 -4.56
N GLY A 225 -5.59 4.57 -4.54
CA GLY A 225 -6.27 4.02 -5.73
C GLY A 225 -5.66 2.74 -6.30
N PHE A 226 -4.88 1.98 -5.51
CA PHE A 226 -4.50 0.61 -5.90
C PHE A 226 -5.69 -0.31 -5.67
N GLU A 227 -5.96 -1.14 -6.68
CA GLU A 227 -7.06 -2.10 -6.69
C GLU A 227 -6.55 -3.52 -6.42
N ALA A 228 -5.31 -3.83 -6.82
CA ALA A 228 -4.64 -5.08 -6.49
C ALA A 228 -3.11 -4.88 -6.47
N VAL A 229 -2.44 -5.51 -5.51
CA VAL A 229 -0.96 -5.50 -5.38
C VAL A 229 -0.49 -6.89 -4.95
N TYR A 230 0.45 -7.47 -5.70
CA TYR A 230 1.00 -8.80 -5.42
C TYR A 230 2.53 -8.79 -5.40
N HIS A 231 3.09 -9.20 -4.26
CA HIS A 231 4.53 -9.36 -4.02
C HIS A 231 5.04 -10.79 -4.26
N PHE A 232 4.16 -11.75 -4.56
CA PHE A 232 4.48 -13.17 -4.81
C PHE A 232 5.36 -13.85 -3.74
N ASN A 233 5.16 -13.46 -2.48
CA ASN A 233 5.84 -14.09 -1.35
C ASN A 233 5.17 -15.40 -0.89
N GLU A 234 4.01 -15.75 -1.41
CA GLU A 234 3.36 -17.01 -1.06
C GLU A 234 3.91 -18.20 -1.89
N ASP A 235 3.60 -19.43 -1.45
CA ASP A 235 4.00 -20.66 -2.15
C ASP A 235 2.90 -21.04 -3.17
N PRO A 236 3.16 -20.96 -4.48
CA PRO A 236 2.17 -21.26 -5.51
C PRO A 236 1.95 -22.78 -5.68
N GLY A 237 2.63 -23.64 -4.93
CA GLY A 237 2.36 -25.08 -4.87
C GLY A 237 1.26 -25.48 -3.88
N VAL A 238 0.71 -24.52 -3.13
CA VAL A 238 -0.37 -24.76 -2.17
C VAL A 238 -1.71 -24.45 -2.83
N ALA A 239 -2.29 -25.46 -3.49
CA ALA A 239 -3.55 -25.31 -4.24
C ALA A 239 -4.71 -24.79 -3.37
N GLY A 240 -5.31 -23.65 -3.77
CA GLY A 240 -6.54 -23.11 -3.19
C GLY A 240 -6.75 -21.60 -3.43
N ALA A 241 -8.00 -21.14 -3.35
CA ALA A 241 -8.32 -19.72 -3.43
C ALA A 241 -7.76 -18.98 -2.19
N GLY A 242 -7.05 -17.88 -2.40
CA GLY A 242 -6.39 -17.11 -1.33
C GLY A 242 -4.92 -17.49 -1.09
N GLY A 243 -4.31 -18.20 -2.05
CA GLY A 243 -2.91 -18.64 -1.97
C GLY A 243 -1.91 -17.55 -2.33
N ILE A 244 -2.31 -16.52 -3.07
CA ILE A 244 -1.47 -15.38 -3.45
C ILE A 244 -2.17 -14.12 -2.94
N VAL A 245 -1.57 -13.43 -1.98
CA VAL A 245 -2.27 -12.40 -1.20
C VAL A 245 -2.29 -11.08 -1.97
N ASP A 246 -3.47 -10.45 -2.03
CA ASP A 246 -3.60 -9.05 -2.43
C ASP A 246 -3.31 -8.15 -1.23
N SER A 247 -2.25 -7.33 -1.31
CA SER A 247 -1.85 -6.43 -0.23
C SER A 247 -2.81 -5.24 -0.04
N THR A 248 -3.77 -5.04 -0.96
CA THR A 248 -4.80 -4.01 -0.79
C THR A 248 -5.93 -4.47 0.14
N GLY A 249 -6.73 -3.52 0.61
CA GLY A 249 -7.95 -3.83 1.37
C GLY A 249 -9.12 -4.38 0.55
N ASN A 250 -8.93 -4.67 -0.74
CA ASN A 250 -10.02 -5.02 -1.65
C ASN A 250 -10.32 -6.53 -1.70
N GLY A 251 -9.42 -7.36 -1.17
CA GLY A 251 -9.61 -8.81 -1.08
C GLY A 251 -9.63 -9.49 -2.45
N ASN A 252 -8.81 -8.99 -3.38
CA ASN A 252 -8.68 -9.57 -4.71
C ASN A 252 -7.66 -10.71 -4.75
N ASP A 253 -7.54 -11.52 -3.70
CA ASP A 253 -6.51 -12.57 -3.62
C ASP A 253 -6.47 -13.47 -4.86
N GLY A 254 -5.24 -13.75 -5.31
CA GLY A 254 -4.96 -14.56 -6.48
C GLY A 254 -5.04 -16.07 -6.21
N THR A 255 -5.17 -16.81 -7.32
CA THR A 255 -5.09 -18.27 -7.35
C THR A 255 -4.09 -18.70 -8.43
N ASP A 256 -3.13 -19.53 -8.05
CA ASP A 256 -2.20 -20.19 -8.97
C ASP A 256 -2.91 -21.24 -9.83
N ASN A 257 -2.45 -21.42 -11.06
CA ASN A 257 -2.98 -22.37 -12.02
C ASN A 257 -1.82 -22.94 -12.86
N GLY A 258 -2.07 -24.03 -13.58
CA GLY A 258 -1.05 -24.62 -14.48
C GLY A 258 -0.25 -25.77 -13.88
N SER A 259 -0.51 -26.15 -12.62
CA SER A 259 0.34 -27.09 -11.86
C SER A 259 1.64 -26.44 -11.38
N MET A 260 1.60 -25.13 -11.13
CA MET A 260 2.62 -24.44 -10.35
C MET A 260 2.89 -25.18 -9.03
N THR A 261 4.14 -25.08 -8.60
CA THR A 261 4.72 -25.78 -7.45
C THR A 261 5.55 -24.81 -6.63
N SER A 262 5.96 -25.22 -5.44
CA SER A 262 6.87 -24.43 -4.61
C SER A 262 8.24 -24.14 -5.25
N ALA A 263 8.60 -24.85 -6.32
CA ALA A 263 9.82 -24.58 -7.08
C ALA A 263 9.70 -23.35 -7.98
N ASP A 264 8.47 -22.95 -8.31
CA ASP A 264 8.20 -21.80 -9.18
C ASP A 264 8.29 -20.48 -8.39
N LYS A 265 8.27 -20.54 -7.05
CA LYS A 265 8.69 -19.42 -6.20
C LYS A 265 10.21 -19.27 -6.23
N VAL A 266 10.68 -18.20 -6.87
CA VAL A 266 12.10 -17.92 -7.12
C VAL A 266 12.49 -16.55 -6.57
N ALA A 267 13.79 -16.25 -6.50
CA ALA A 267 14.24 -14.90 -6.15
C ALA A 267 13.77 -13.89 -7.21
N GLY A 268 13.10 -12.83 -6.74
CA GLY A 268 12.44 -11.85 -7.57
C GLY A 268 13.31 -10.65 -7.92
N LYS A 269 12.64 -9.63 -8.43
CA LYS A 269 13.19 -8.29 -8.54
C LYS A 269 13.19 -7.60 -7.17
N THR A 270 12.09 -7.71 -6.43
CA THR A 270 11.96 -7.34 -5.01
C THR A 270 11.51 -8.59 -4.28
N GLY A 271 12.31 -9.08 -3.32
CA GLY A 271 11.95 -10.30 -2.61
C GLY A 271 11.85 -11.55 -3.50
N TYR A 272 10.63 -11.98 -3.81
CA TYR A 272 10.33 -13.20 -4.54
C TYR A 272 9.47 -12.94 -5.78
N ALA A 273 9.62 -13.80 -6.77
CA ALA A 273 8.84 -13.81 -8.00
C ALA A 273 8.30 -15.20 -8.28
N PHE A 274 7.40 -15.31 -9.26
CA PHE A 274 7.05 -16.59 -9.85
C PHE A 274 7.72 -16.79 -11.20
N ASP A 275 8.21 -18.01 -11.45
CA ASP A 275 8.71 -18.49 -12.75
C ASP A 275 7.58 -19.21 -13.48
N PHE A 276 7.24 -18.74 -14.68
CA PHE A 276 6.16 -19.27 -15.51
C PHE A 276 6.76 -20.08 -16.66
N ASP A 277 6.23 -21.28 -16.91
CA ASP A 277 6.84 -22.25 -17.84
C ASP A 277 6.57 -21.99 -19.34
N GLY A 278 5.68 -21.05 -19.68
CA GLY A 278 5.27 -20.76 -21.05
C GLY A 278 4.31 -21.76 -21.67
N SER A 279 3.68 -22.63 -20.88
CA SER A 279 2.78 -23.68 -21.36
C SER A 279 1.42 -23.63 -20.70
N ASN A 280 1.35 -23.49 -19.38
CA ASN A 280 0.07 -23.50 -18.66
C ASN A 280 0.07 -22.77 -17.32
N ASP A 281 1.21 -22.29 -16.82
CA ASP A 281 1.29 -21.51 -15.58
C ASP A 281 0.65 -20.13 -15.74
N TYR A 282 -0.18 -19.75 -14.78
CA TYR A 282 -0.73 -18.40 -14.65
C TYR A 282 -1.32 -18.18 -13.26
N VAL A 283 -1.53 -16.91 -12.91
CA VAL A 283 -2.30 -16.51 -11.74
C VAL A 283 -3.58 -15.84 -12.21
N ASN A 284 -4.72 -16.15 -11.62
CA ASN A 284 -5.95 -15.39 -11.84
C ASN A 284 -6.47 -14.78 -10.54
N PHE A 285 -7.21 -13.68 -10.68
CA PHE A 285 -7.86 -13.01 -9.55
C PHE A 285 -9.17 -12.38 -9.97
N THR A 286 -9.86 -11.79 -8.99
CA THR A 286 -11.22 -11.24 -9.11
C THR A 286 -11.43 -10.41 -10.38
N ASP A 287 -12.63 -10.52 -10.93
CA ASP A 287 -13.14 -9.65 -11.97
C ASP A 287 -13.31 -8.20 -11.46
N ILE A 288 -12.38 -7.33 -11.85
CA ILE A 288 -12.45 -5.88 -11.63
C ILE A 288 -12.71 -5.23 -12.98
N ASP A 289 -13.92 -4.73 -13.17
CA ASP A 289 -14.33 -4.13 -14.43
C ASP A 289 -14.02 -2.63 -14.50
N TYR A 290 -13.43 -2.21 -15.61
CA TYR A 290 -13.22 -0.81 -15.96
C TYR A 290 -14.01 -0.51 -17.23
N SER A 291 -15.07 0.28 -17.11
CA SER A 291 -15.87 0.72 -18.27
C SER A 291 -15.32 1.96 -18.95
N SER A 292 -14.39 2.65 -18.29
CA SER A 292 -13.66 3.82 -18.78
C SER A 292 -12.36 3.99 -18.01
N ALA A 293 -11.47 4.84 -18.54
CA ALA A 293 -10.31 5.34 -17.82
C ALA A 293 -10.71 6.11 -16.55
N PRO A 294 -9.79 6.26 -15.58
CA PRO A 294 -8.38 5.89 -15.62
C PRO A 294 -8.06 4.45 -15.18
N LEU A 295 -6.97 3.89 -15.71
CA LEU A 295 -6.37 2.63 -15.30
C LEU A 295 -4.85 2.76 -15.39
N THR A 296 -4.15 2.26 -14.38
CA THR A 296 -2.72 1.94 -14.51
C THR A 296 -2.49 0.48 -14.14
N MET A 297 -1.66 -0.20 -14.93
CA MET A 297 -1.20 -1.55 -14.63
C MET A 297 0.31 -1.62 -14.77
N SER A 298 0.97 -2.33 -13.86
CA SER A 298 2.41 -2.51 -13.92
C SER A 298 2.86 -3.86 -13.39
N ALA A 299 4.00 -4.34 -13.88
CA ALA A 299 4.72 -5.48 -13.32
C ALA A 299 6.18 -5.46 -13.76
N TRP A 300 7.06 -6.08 -12.97
CA TRP A 300 8.35 -6.52 -13.47
C TRP A 300 8.19 -7.82 -14.26
N GLY A 301 8.85 -7.90 -15.42
CA GLY A 301 8.87 -9.09 -16.24
C GLY A 301 10.27 -9.38 -16.76
N LYS A 302 10.64 -10.66 -16.79
CA LYS A 302 11.92 -11.13 -17.31
C LYS A 302 11.70 -12.33 -18.23
N THR A 303 12.12 -12.20 -19.48
CA THR A 303 11.87 -13.22 -20.51
C THR A 303 12.90 -13.15 -21.63
N THR A 304 13.12 -14.28 -22.30
CA THR A 304 13.82 -14.38 -23.59
C THR A 304 12.91 -14.95 -24.68
N SER A 305 11.63 -15.20 -24.39
CA SER A 305 10.70 -15.82 -25.32
C SER A 305 10.49 -14.93 -26.54
N THR A 306 10.40 -15.54 -27.72
CA THR A 306 10.12 -14.85 -28.99
C THR A 306 8.65 -14.96 -29.40
N GLY A 307 7.85 -15.76 -28.70
CA GLY A 307 6.41 -15.91 -28.96
C GLY A 307 5.60 -14.68 -28.59
N VAL A 308 4.32 -14.68 -28.94
CA VAL A 308 3.33 -13.77 -28.34
C VAL A 308 3.00 -14.33 -26.96
N GLN A 309 3.10 -13.48 -25.93
CA GLN A 309 2.82 -13.86 -24.55
C GLN A 309 2.23 -12.68 -23.76
N ARG A 310 1.41 -12.97 -22.76
CA ARG A 310 0.75 -11.97 -21.90
C ARG A 310 1.45 -11.84 -20.57
N LEU A 311 1.66 -10.59 -20.15
CA LEU A 311 2.12 -10.29 -18.80
C LEU A 311 0.93 -10.13 -17.85
N ILE A 312 0.00 -9.22 -18.20
CA ILE A 312 -1.27 -8.97 -17.48
C ILE A 312 -2.38 -8.90 -18.52
N ASN A 313 -3.55 -9.46 -18.24
CA ASN A 313 -4.68 -9.48 -19.16
C ASN A 313 -6.03 -9.52 -18.42
N LYS A 314 -7.02 -8.77 -18.92
CA LYS A 314 -8.43 -8.87 -18.55
C LYS A 314 -9.23 -9.32 -19.77
N GLY A 315 -9.97 -10.41 -19.64
CA GLY A 315 -10.80 -10.95 -20.72
C GLY A 315 -10.11 -12.02 -21.56
N GLU A 316 -10.86 -13.06 -21.95
CA GLU A 316 -10.34 -14.15 -22.77
C GLU A 316 -10.76 -13.98 -24.24
N THR A 317 -12.07 -14.01 -24.49
CA THR A 317 -12.63 -13.93 -25.86
C THR A 317 -12.75 -12.49 -26.36
N VAL A 318 -12.92 -11.53 -25.44
CA VAL A 318 -12.90 -10.09 -25.71
C VAL A 318 -11.99 -9.45 -24.65
N GLN A 319 -10.85 -8.90 -25.06
CA GLN A 319 -9.78 -8.51 -24.14
C GLN A 319 -9.98 -7.06 -23.70
N ALA A 320 -10.51 -6.84 -22.49
CA ALA A 320 -10.78 -5.47 -22.02
C ALA A 320 -9.50 -4.62 -21.94
N ALA A 321 -8.43 -5.16 -21.34
CA ALA A 321 -7.14 -4.49 -21.24
C ALA A 321 -6.00 -5.51 -21.08
N ASN A 322 -4.83 -5.26 -21.68
CA ASN A 322 -3.68 -6.15 -21.51
C ASN A 322 -2.32 -5.46 -21.71
N ILE A 323 -1.30 -6.12 -21.15
CA ILE A 323 0.12 -5.93 -21.44
C ILE A 323 0.62 -7.21 -22.11
N LEU A 324 1.15 -7.08 -23.31
CA LEU A 324 1.69 -8.22 -24.06
C LEU A 324 3.05 -7.91 -24.65
N THR A 325 3.76 -8.98 -24.97
CA THR A 325 5.00 -8.88 -25.71
C THR A 325 4.89 -9.74 -26.98
N THR A 326 5.50 -9.29 -28.08
CA THR A 326 5.72 -10.06 -29.31
C THR A 326 7.20 -10.09 -29.69
N SER A 327 7.56 -10.87 -30.72
CA SER A 327 8.95 -10.95 -31.22
C SER A 327 9.64 -9.61 -31.49
N GLY A 328 8.88 -8.53 -31.73
CA GLY A 328 9.43 -7.21 -32.06
C GLY A 328 8.84 -6.04 -31.29
N SER A 329 7.86 -6.26 -30.41
CA SER A 329 7.15 -5.17 -29.73
C SER A 329 6.78 -5.52 -28.30
N VAL A 330 6.76 -4.49 -27.45
CA VAL A 330 5.88 -4.46 -26.28
C VAL A 330 4.62 -3.72 -26.69
N GLU A 331 3.45 -4.28 -26.40
CA GLU A 331 2.16 -3.70 -26.77
C GLU A 331 1.24 -3.66 -25.56
N TYR A 332 0.43 -2.63 -25.56
CA TYR A 332 -0.55 -2.36 -24.54
C TYR A 332 -1.86 -2.07 -25.23
N GLN A 333 -2.86 -2.87 -24.90
CA GLN A 333 -4.11 -2.89 -25.63
C GLN A 333 -5.28 -2.63 -24.70
N VAL A 334 -6.26 -1.90 -25.23
CA VAL A 334 -7.58 -1.74 -24.61
C VAL A 334 -8.62 -1.96 -25.69
N ASP A 335 -9.51 -2.94 -25.49
CA ASP A 335 -10.61 -3.18 -26.42
C ASP A 335 -11.83 -2.32 -26.06
N ASN A 336 -12.51 -1.83 -27.09
CA ASN A 336 -13.84 -1.28 -27.00
C ASN A 336 -14.85 -2.14 -27.78
N TYR A 337 -16.14 -1.82 -27.70
CA TYR A 337 -17.18 -2.58 -28.41
C TYR A 337 -17.11 -2.52 -29.95
N THR A 338 -16.16 -1.74 -30.50
CA THR A 338 -16.05 -1.45 -31.94
C THR A 338 -14.66 -1.73 -32.54
N GLY A 339 -13.65 -2.06 -31.72
CA GLY A 339 -12.26 -2.23 -32.12
C GLY A 339 -11.29 -2.23 -30.94
N THR A 340 -9.99 -2.21 -31.24
CA THR A 340 -8.90 -2.26 -30.26
C THR A 340 -8.01 -1.03 -30.42
N TYR A 341 -7.66 -0.38 -29.32
CA TYR A 341 -6.61 0.63 -29.26
C TYR A 341 -5.30 -0.03 -28.84
N VAL A 342 -4.20 0.31 -29.51
CA VAL A 342 -2.88 -0.31 -29.29
C VAL A 342 -1.81 0.77 -29.19
N SER A 343 -1.22 0.93 -28.01
CA SER A 343 0.05 1.64 -27.86
C SER A 343 1.19 0.62 -27.86
N TYR A 344 2.18 0.81 -28.74
CA TYR A 344 3.27 -0.15 -28.89
C TYR A 344 4.62 0.53 -29.11
N SER A 345 5.68 -0.20 -28.77
CA SER A 345 7.05 0.20 -29.04
C SER A 345 7.91 -1.00 -29.41
N THR A 346 8.96 -0.75 -30.17
CA THR A 346 9.96 -1.76 -30.57
C THR A 346 11.19 -1.76 -29.66
N THR A 347 11.13 -1.06 -28.53
CA THR A 347 12.19 -1.08 -27.51
C THR A 347 12.48 -2.52 -27.07
N VAL A 348 13.78 -2.83 -26.98
CA VAL A 348 14.24 -4.17 -26.58
C VAL A 348 13.85 -4.43 -25.12
N HIS A 349 13.11 -5.51 -24.89
CA HIS A 349 12.59 -5.90 -23.58
C HIS A 349 12.77 -7.41 -23.28
N ARG A 350 13.33 -8.18 -24.24
CA ARG A 350 13.43 -9.66 -24.22
C ARG A 350 14.87 -10.13 -24.22
N ASN A 351 15.65 -9.64 -23.27
CA ASN A 351 17.10 -9.84 -23.19
C ASN A 351 17.48 -10.71 -21.99
N GLY A 352 16.50 -11.30 -21.29
CA GLY A 352 16.73 -12.08 -20.08
C GLY A 352 17.03 -11.24 -18.83
N PHE A 353 16.88 -9.92 -18.89
CA PHE A 353 16.92 -9.03 -17.73
C PHE A 353 15.51 -8.63 -17.30
N TRP A 354 15.40 -8.20 -16.04
CA TRP A 354 14.18 -7.63 -15.51
C TRP A 354 13.90 -6.29 -16.18
N HIS A 355 12.66 -6.13 -16.65
CA HIS A 355 12.14 -4.88 -17.16
C HIS A 355 10.85 -4.52 -16.44
N TYR A 356 10.65 -3.24 -16.14
CA TYR A 356 9.42 -2.75 -15.52
C TYR A 356 8.46 -2.26 -16.60
N TYR A 357 7.35 -2.97 -16.76
CA TYR A 357 6.32 -2.69 -17.75
C TYR A 357 5.22 -1.88 -17.08
N SER A 358 4.81 -0.76 -17.67
CA SER A 358 3.66 -0.01 -17.16
C SER A 358 2.82 0.59 -18.29
N LEU A 359 1.50 0.53 -18.13
CA LEU A 359 0.52 1.27 -18.92
C LEU A 359 -0.27 2.16 -17.99
N SER A 360 -0.36 3.43 -18.36
CA SER A 360 -1.31 4.37 -17.74
C SER A 360 -2.27 4.91 -18.79
N THR A 361 -3.53 5.08 -18.42
CA THR A 361 -4.55 5.69 -19.27
C THR A 361 -5.16 6.89 -18.57
N ASP A 362 -5.39 7.96 -19.34
CA ASP A 362 -6.27 9.07 -18.95
C ASP A 362 -7.60 8.98 -19.74
N VAL A 363 -8.44 10.00 -19.72
CA VAL A 363 -9.74 9.98 -20.43
C VAL A 363 -9.65 9.99 -21.95
N SER A 364 -8.46 10.06 -22.54
CA SER A 364 -8.24 10.22 -23.99
C SER A 364 -6.95 9.61 -24.51
N ASN A 365 -5.99 9.30 -23.65
CA ASN A 365 -4.66 8.84 -24.03
C ASN A 365 -4.25 7.60 -23.23
N MET A 366 -3.49 6.75 -23.90
CA MET A 366 -2.76 5.62 -23.34
C MET A 366 -1.27 5.94 -23.41
N TYR A 367 -0.55 5.68 -22.32
CA TYR A 367 0.88 5.92 -22.18
C TYR A 367 1.58 4.63 -21.82
N THR A 368 2.56 4.26 -22.64
CA THR A 368 3.32 3.02 -22.49
C THR A 368 4.70 3.34 -21.97
N TYR A 369 5.07 2.69 -20.86
CA TYR A 369 6.35 2.86 -20.20
C TYR A 369 7.11 1.54 -20.13
N LEU A 370 8.42 1.64 -20.29
CA LEU A 370 9.37 0.57 -19.99
C LEU A 370 10.52 1.16 -19.19
N ASP A 371 10.85 0.52 -18.07
CA ASP A 371 11.94 0.94 -17.17
C ASP A 371 11.82 2.41 -16.74
N GLY A 372 10.60 2.83 -16.39
CA GLY A 372 10.31 4.19 -15.92
C GLY A 372 10.29 5.27 -17.03
N VAL A 373 10.48 4.89 -18.30
CA VAL A 373 10.52 5.83 -19.44
C VAL A 373 9.32 5.60 -20.34
N GLN A 374 8.62 6.68 -20.71
CA GLN A 374 7.55 6.60 -21.72
C GLN A 374 8.16 6.29 -23.09
N ILE A 375 7.83 5.14 -23.65
CA ILE A 375 8.35 4.68 -24.96
C ILE A 375 7.32 4.76 -26.09
N ALA A 376 6.04 4.93 -25.76
CA ALA A 376 4.97 5.14 -26.72
C ALA A 376 3.75 5.80 -26.07
N SER A 377 2.85 6.31 -26.92
CA SER A 377 1.51 6.73 -26.54
C SER A 377 0.57 6.62 -27.72
N ASP A 378 -0.71 6.45 -27.45
CA ASP A 378 -1.78 6.57 -28.45
C ASP A 378 -3.04 7.18 -27.81
N THR A 379 -4.03 7.49 -28.63
CA THR A 379 -5.34 7.99 -28.21
C THR A 379 -6.37 6.86 -28.12
N HIS A 380 -7.38 7.04 -27.28
CA HIS A 380 -8.56 6.18 -27.21
C HIS A 380 -9.84 7.01 -26.98
N ASP A 381 -11.01 6.39 -27.15
CA ASP A 381 -12.32 7.06 -27.07
C ASP A 381 -12.99 6.99 -25.69
N ASN A 382 -12.26 6.49 -24.69
CA ASN A 382 -12.71 6.27 -23.31
C ASN A 382 -13.94 5.36 -23.12
N SER A 383 -14.19 4.46 -24.08
CA SER A 383 -15.21 3.42 -23.94
C SER A 383 -14.51 2.08 -23.89
N TRP A 384 -14.55 1.36 -22.79
CA TRP A 384 -13.89 0.05 -22.69
C TRP A 384 -14.90 -1.07 -22.59
N VAL A 385 -14.54 -2.26 -23.06
CA VAL A 385 -15.38 -3.44 -22.86
C VAL A 385 -15.32 -3.86 -21.39
N THR A 386 -16.49 -4.10 -20.80
CA THR A 386 -16.61 -4.85 -19.55
C THR A 386 -17.06 -6.28 -19.82
N ASN A 387 -16.61 -7.22 -19.00
CA ASN A 387 -16.94 -8.64 -19.11
C ASN A 387 -16.78 -9.32 -17.75
N ASN A 388 -17.33 -10.53 -17.61
CA ASN A 388 -17.24 -11.27 -16.34
C ASN A 388 -15.99 -12.16 -16.25
N ASP A 389 -15.00 -11.95 -17.13
CA ASP A 389 -13.78 -12.75 -17.12
C ASP A 389 -12.84 -12.22 -16.02
N PRO A 390 -12.09 -13.09 -15.34
CA PRO A 390 -11.12 -12.67 -14.33
C PRO A 390 -9.98 -11.89 -14.97
N TRP A 391 -9.23 -11.18 -14.13
CA TRP A 391 -7.87 -10.79 -14.48
C TRP A 391 -6.95 -11.99 -14.39
N VAL A 392 -5.97 -12.04 -15.29
CA VAL A 392 -4.95 -13.08 -15.35
C VAL A 392 -3.57 -12.47 -15.53
N VAL A 393 -2.59 -13.06 -14.86
CA VAL A 393 -1.15 -12.78 -15.00
C VAL A 393 -0.52 -13.97 -15.69
N GLY A 394 0.20 -13.72 -16.77
CA GLY A 394 0.95 -14.76 -17.48
C GLY A 394 0.21 -15.50 -18.59
N THR A 395 -1.00 -15.08 -19.01
CA THR A 395 -1.76 -15.77 -20.10
C THR A 395 -2.89 -14.90 -20.67
N ILE A 396 -3.55 -15.33 -21.75
CA ILE A 396 -4.92 -14.88 -22.11
C ILE A 396 -6.02 -15.75 -21.49
N GLY A 397 -5.68 -16.84 -20.80
CA GLY A 397 -6.60 -17.81 -20.19
C GLY A 397 -6.52 -19.19 -20.85
N THR A 398 -6.35 -19.23 -22.18
CA THR A 398 -6.24 -20.48 -22.96
C THR A 398 -5.00 -20.60 -23.84
N GLY A 399 -4.10 -19.61 -23.81
CA GLY A 399 -2.91 -19.56 -24.66
C GLY A 399 -1.99 -18.40 -24.30
N GLU A 400 -0.99 -18.15 -25.14
CA GLU A 400 -0.06 -16.99 -25.00
C GLU A 400 0.56 -16.88 -23.61
N PHE A 401 0.96 -18.04 -23.07
CA PHE A 401 1.53 -18.17 -21.75
C PHE A 401 2.89 -17.48 -21.67
N TRP A 402 3.10 -16.75 -20.58
CA TRP A 402 4.39 -16.15 -20.27
C TRP A 402 5.43 -17.21 -19.99
N ASN A 403 6.60 -17.08 -20.61
CA ASN A 403 7.76 -17.90 -20.32
C ASN A 403 8.86 -17.04 -19.69
N GLY A 404 9.06 -17.22 -18.39
CA GLY A 404 10.01 -16.47 -17.57
C GLY A 404 9.38 -15.95 -16.30
N GLN A 405 10.00 -14.94 -15.68
CA GLN A 405 9.69 -14.52 -14.32
C GLN A 405 8.82 -13.26 -14.32
N ILE A 406 7.87 -13.16 -13.39
CA ILE A 406 7.02 -11.98 -13.14
C ILE A 406 7.06 -11.63 -11.65
N ASP A 407 7.10 -10.34 -11.34
CA ASP A 407 7.13 -9.80 -9.98
C ASP A 407 6.37 -8.46 -9.88
N GLU A 408 5.98 -8.06 -8.68
CA GLU A 408 5.33 -6.78 -8.33
C GLU A 408 4.17 -6.39 -9.26
N VAL A 409 3.18 -7.29 -9.37
CA VAL A 409 1.99 -7.01 -10.18
C VAL A 409 1.10 -6.00 -9.45
N ARG A 410 0.75 -4.90 -10.12
CA ARG A 410 -0.12 -3.86 -9.59
C ARG A 410 -1.19 -3.44 -10.59
N ILE A 411 -2.38 -3.18 -10.07
CA ILE A 411 -3.48 -2.53 -10.79
C ILE A 411 -3.96 -1.34 -9.97
N ALA A 412 -4.16 -0.20 -10.61
CA ALA A 412 -4.66 1.02 -9.98
C ALA A 412 -5.78 1.66 -10.81
N SER A 413 -6.81 2.16 -10.12
CA SER A 413 -7.94 2.92 -10.69
C SER A 413 -7.62 4.41 -10.87
N SER A 414 -6.35 4.74 -11.11
CA SER A 414 -5.85 6.09 -11.30
C SER A 414 -4.78 6.15 -12.39
N THR A 415 -4.67 7.31 -13.05
CA THR A 415 -3.58 7.57 -13.99
C THR A 415 -2.33 7.86 -13.19
N ARG A 416 -1.26 7.09 -13.37
CA ARG A 416 0.07 7.44 -12.85
C ARG A 416 0.76 8.37 -13.84
N SER A 417 1.38 9.44 -13.32
CA SER A 417 2.16 10.40 -14.12
C SER A 417 3.52 9.80 -14.53
N ASP A 418 4.19 10.42 -15.49
CA ASP A 418 5.57 10.08 -15.87
C ASP A 418 6.50 10.05 -14.64
N ALA A 419 6.35 11.04 -13.75
CA ALA A 419 7.14 11.14 -12.54
C ALA A 419 6.83 10.01 -11.54
N TRP A 420 5.57 9.63 -11.38
CA TRP A 420 5.18 8.48 -10.55
C TRP A 420 5.76 7.17 -11.09
N VAL A 421 5.58 6.90 -12.39
CA VAL A 421 6.05 5.65 -13.02
C VAL A 421 7.57 5.55 -12.97
N LYS A 422 8.27 6.66 -13.19
CA LYS A 422 9.72 6.75 -13.03
C LYS A 422 10.13 6.48 -11.57
N ALA A 423 9.47 7.11 -10.61
CA ALA A 423 9.77 6.91 -9.19
C ALA A 423 9.51 5.46 -8.76
N GLU A 424 8.41 4.83 -9.18
CA GLU A 424 8.14 3.40 -8.89
C GLU A 424 9.22 2.49 -9.47
N TYR A 425 9.69 2.77 -10.68
CA TYR A 425 10.81 2.04 -11.28
C TYR A 425 12.07 2.18 -10.43
N TYR A 426 12.56 3.41 -10.14
CA TYR A 426 13.79 3.60 -9.37
C TYR A 426 13.69 3.00 -7.96
N ASN A 427 12.55 3.19 -7.30
CA ASN A 427 12.22 2.64 -5.99
C ASN A 427 12.46 1.12 -5.91
N GLN A 428 12.29 0.39 -7.01
CA GLN A 428 12.44 -1.08 -7.07
C GLN A 428 13.66 -1.55 -7.86
N ALA A 429 14.17 -0.72 -8.78
CA ALA A 429 15.24 -1.11 -9.71
C ALA A 429 16.55 -1.37 -8.97
N THR A 430 16.87 -0.51 -8.01
CA THR A 430 18.11 -0.51 -7.22
C THR A 430 17.83 0.36 -6.00
N SER A 431 17.69 -0.26 -4.82
CA SER A 431 17.42 0.47 -3.58
C SER A 431 18.42 1.61 -3.33
N THR A 432 19.69 1.40 -3.68
CA THR A 432 20.78 2.38 -3.53
C THR A 432 20.67 3.59 -4.45
N ASP A 433 19.90 3.50 -5.53
CA ASP A 433 19.69 4.64 -6.44
C ASP A 433 18.50 5.48 -5.99
N PHE A 434 17.51 4.90 -5.28
CA PHE A 434 16.32 5.62 -4.83
C PHE A 434 16.50 6.26 -3.45
N TYR A 435 17.08 5.52 -2.50
CA TYR A 435 17.34 6.01 -1.15
C TYR A 435 18.73 5.64 -0.64
N THR A 436 19.15 6.32 0.43
CA THR A 436 20.31 5.94 1.26
C THR A 436 19.90 5.66 2.69
N VAL A 437 20.59 4.73 3.36
CA VAL A 437 20.42 4.36 4.78
C VAL A 437 21.50 5.00 5.66
#